data_AF-A0A3B0TV75-F1
#
_entry.id   AF-A0A3B0TV75-F1
#
_cell.length_a   1.000
_cell.length_b   1.000
_cell.length_c   1.000
_cell.angle_alpha   90.00
_cell.angle_beta   90.00
_cell.angle_gamma   90.00
#
_symmetry.space_group_name_H-M   'P 1'
#
loop_
_entity.id
_entity.type
_entity.pdbx_description
1 polymer ?
#
loop_
_entity_poly.entity_id
_entity_poly.type
_entity_poly.pdbx_seq_one_letter_code
_entity_poly.pdbx_strand_id
1 'polypeptide(L)'
;MKNTIVLLLMVLFFSVGCTDSDDDIAASIRIKNTSTINFDKVQVGDADTSHGNIAPNEYSEYLKYGTAYEYAYIKIESGSET
;
A
#
# COMPACT_ATOMS: atom_id res chain seq x y z
N MET A 1 -19.36 -20.70 -37.89
CA MET A 1 -18.89 -19.29 -37.81
C MET A 1 -19.12 -18.66 -36.44
N LYS A 2 -20.28 -18.87 -35.79
CA LYS A 2 -20.55 -18.30 -34.44
C LYS A 2 -19.60 -18.80 -33.34
N ASN A 3 -19.29 -20.10 -33.30
CA ASN A 3 -18.36 -20.68 -32.32
C ASN A 3 -16.90 -20.21 -32.50
N THR A 4 -16.50 -19.92 -33.74
CA THR A 4 -15.15 -19.45 -34.06
C THR A 4 -14.94 -18.01 -33.56
N ILE A 5 -15.97 -17.18 -33.62
CA ILE A 5 -15.96 -15.81 -33.09
C ILE A 5 -15.87 -15.81 -31.57
N VAL A 6 -16.59 -16.71 -30.90
CA VAL A 6 -16.53 -16.86 -29.43
C VAL A 6 -15.13 -17.30 -28.98
N LEU A 7 -14.52 -18.25 -29.70
CA LEU A 7 -13.16 -18.69 -29.42
C LEU A 7 -12.14 -17.56 -29.60
N LEU A 8 -12.28 -16.76 -30.66
CA LEU A 8 -11.40 -15.63 -30.93
C LEU A 8 -11.49 -14.57 -29.81
N LEU A 9 -12.71 -14.24 -29.39
CA LEU A 9 -12.94 -13.31 -28.27
C LEU A 9 -12.33 -13.85 -26.98
N MET A 10 -12.50 -15.14 -26.70
CA MET A 10 -11.96 -15.77 -25.50
C MET A 10 -10.43 -15.69 -25.46
N VAL A 11 -9.74 -15.99 -26.58
CA VAL A 11 -8.28 -15.85 -26.71
C VAL A 11 -7.83 -14.40 -26.48
N LEU A 12 -8.59 -13.43 -27.00
CA LEU A 12 -8.30 -12.00 -26.82
C LEU A 12 -8.45 -11.57 -25.36
N PHE A 13 -9.46 -12.05 -24.65
CA PHE A 13 -9.63 -11.75 -23.22
C PHE A 13 -8.53 -12.38 -22.35
N PHE A 14 -8.06 -13.58 -22.71
CA PHE A 14 -6.96 -14.23 -21.99
C PHE A 14 -5.60 -13.57 -22.24
N SER A 15 -5.40 -12.90 -23.39
CA SER A 15 -4.12 -12.23 -23.69
C SER A 15 -3.93 -10.88 -23.02
N VAL A 16 -5.00 -10.22 -22.54
CA VAL A 16 -4.93 -8.96 -21.77
C VAL A 16 -4.93 -9.17 -20.25
N GLY A 17 -5.10 -10.41 -19.78
CA GLY A 17 -5.26 -10.75 -18.37
C GLY A 17 -3.96 -10.99 -17.60
N CYS A 18 -2.82 -11.18 -18.27
CA CYS A 18 -1.52 -11.17 -17.61
C CYS A 18 -1.12 -9.72 -17.32
N THR A 19 -1.68 -9.16 -16.26
CA THR A 19 -1.07 -7.99 -15.62
C THR A 19 0.22 -8.44 -14.96
N ASP A 20 1.29 -7.77 -15.32
CA ASP A 20 2.62 -7.86 -14.74
C ASP A 20 2.63 -7.28 -13.31
N SER A 21 1.79 -7.83 -12.44
CA SER A 21 1.78 -7.49 -11.02
C SER A 21 2.96 -8.10 -10.26
N ASP A 22 3.75 -8.97 -10.91
CA ASP A 22 4.93 -9.58 -10.31
C ASP A 22 6.19 -8.68 -10.46
N ASP A 23 6.19 -7.69 -11.36
CA ASP A 23 7.32 -6.76 -11.52
C ASP A 23 7.26 -5.54 -10.57
N ASP A 24 6.12 -5.27 -9.92
CA ASP A 24 5.99 -4.23 -8.88
C ASP A 24 6.27 -4.88 -7.51
N ILE A 25 7.56 -5.13 -7.20
CA ILE A 25 8.07 -5.61 -5.89
C ILE A 25 7.89 -4.51 -4.81
N ALA A 26 6.77 -3.81 -4.83
CA ALA A 26 6.44 -2.79 -3.89
C ALA A 26 5.92 -3.44 -2.61
N ALA A 27 6.72 -3.38 -1.54
CA ALA A 27 6.28 -3.84 -0.23
C ALA A 27 5.10 -2.98 0.24
N SER A 28 4.06 -3.62 0.77
CA SER A 28 2.93 -2.90 1.37
C SER A 28 3.10 -2.85 2.88
N ILE A 29 3.27 -1.64 3.43
CA ILE A 29 3.44 -1.43 4.87
C ILE A 29 2.19 -0.73 5.42
N ARG A 30 1.78 -1.15 6.62
CA ARG A 30 0.81 -0.44 7.46
C ARG A 30 1.36 -0.33 8.88
N ILE A 31 0.86 0.64 9.62
CA ILE A 31 1.29 0.94 10.99
C ILE A 31 0.19 0.58 11.96
N LYS A 32 0.55 -0.15 13.02
CA LYS A 32 -0.33 -0.38 14.17
C LYS A 32 0.03 0.59 15.28
N ASN A 33 -0.92 1.38 15.74
CA ASN A 33 -0.73 2.20 16.93
C ASN A 33 -1.03 1.36 18.18
N THR A 34 0.00 0.85 18.85
CA THR A 34 -0.16 0.12 20.13
C THR A 34 -0.10 1.02 21.35
N SER A 35 -0.11 2.34 21.16
CA SER A 35 -0.07 3.33 22.24
C SER A 35 -1.47 3.78 22.66
N THR A 36 -1.54 4.60 23.71
CA THR A 36 -2.79 5.19 24.20
C THR A 36 -3.09 6.58 23.61
N ILE A 37 -2.24 7.09 22.71
CA ILE A 37 -2.36 8.43 22.12
C ILE A 37 -2.60 8.34 20.62
N ASN A 38 -3.24 9.36 20.02
CA ASN A 38 -3.43 9.42 18.58
C ASN A 38 -2.11 9.69 17.87
N PHE A 39 -1.81 8.98 16.78
CA PHE A 39 -0.71 9.37 15.89
C PHE A 39 -1.28 10.25 14.78
N ASP A 40 -0.93 11.54 14.80
CA ASP A 40 -1.40 12.47 13.77
C ASP A 40 -0.70 12.17 12.44
N LYS A 41 0.59 11.84 12.51
CA LYS A 41 1.40 11.42 11.36
C LYS A 41 2.49 10.41 11.76
N VAL A 42 2.69 9.39 10.93
CA VAL A 42 3.82 8.46 11.01
C VAL A 42 4.53 8.41 9.65
N GLN A 43 5.73 8.97 9.58
CA GLN A 43 6.59 8.87 8.40
C GLN A 43 7.48 7.63 8.53
N VAL A 44 7.61 6.86 7.44
CA VAL A 44 8.50 5.69 7.36
C VAL A 44 9.40 5.81 6.15
N GLY A 45 10.71 6.01 6.34
CA GLY A 45 11.66 6.26 5.28
C GLY A 45 11.52 7.68 4.72
N ASP A 46 11.15 7.77 3.45
CA ASP A 46 11.03 9.03 2.72
C ASP A 46 9.88 9.92 3.21
N ALA A 47 9.87 11.19 2.80
CA ALA A 47 8.84 12.14 3.23
C ALA A 47 7.44 11.81 2.67
N ASP A 48 7.39 11.14 1.52
CA ASP A 48 6.15 10.81 0.81
C ASP A 48 5.45 9.56 1.37
N THR A 49 6.12 8.81 2.25
CA THR A 49 5.63 7.57 2.86
C THR A 49 5.11 7.82 4.27
N SER A 50 4.04 8.61 4.34
CA SER A 50 3.43 9.12 5.56
C SER A 50 2.03 8.55 5.80
N HIS A 51 1.84 7.88 6.94
CA HIS A 51 0.55 7.39 7.44
C HIS A 51 -0.10 8.43 8.35
N GLY A 52 -1.38 8.73 8.15
CA GLY A 52 -2.07 9.78 8.91
C GLY A 52 -3.12 9.24 9.87
N ASN A 53 -3.36 10.00 10.94
CA ASN A 53 -4.48 9.86 11.88
C ASN A 53 -4.79 8.41 12.30
N ILE A 54 -3.87 7.82 13.06
CA ILE A 54 -3.98 6.44 13.55
C ILE A 54 -4.39 6.48 15.02
N ALA A 55 -5.66 6.18 15.28
CA ALA A 55 -6.21 6.14 16.63
C ALA A 55 -5.54 5.06 17.51
N PRO A 56 -5.64 5.16 18.85
CA PRO A 56 -5.14 4.14 19.76
C PRO A 56 -5.68 2.75 19.42
N ASN A 57 -4.79 1.75 19.33
CA ASN A 57 -5.07 0.35 18.96
C ASN A 57 -5.55 0.10 17.52
N GLU A 58 -5.56 1.13 16.66
CA GLU A 58 -5.96 1.01 15.26
C GLU A 58 -4.77 0.79 14.31
N TYR A 59 -5.11 0.44 13.07
CA TYR A 59 -4.16 0.33 11.97
C TYR A 59 -4.35 1.48 10.97
N SER A 60 -3.26 1.90 10.34
CA SER A 60 -3.35 2.72 9.14
C SER A 60 -3.77 1.89 7.92
N GLU A 61 -4.13 2.61 6.85
CA GLU A 61 -4.19 2.03 5.51
C GLU A 61 -2.82 1.52 5.07
N TYR A 62 -2.83 0.58 4.12
CA TYR A 62 -1.60 0.13 3.47
C TYR A 62 -1.09 1.20 2.52
N LEU A 63 0.20 1.51 2.61
CA LEU A 63 0.92 2.26 1.59
C LEU A 63 1.89 1.35 0.87
N LYS A 64 2.04 1.55 -0.45
CA LYS A 64 3.03 0.86 -1.28
C LYS A 64 4.38 1.55 -1.15
N TYR A 65 5.44 0.77 -1.01
CA TYR A 65 6.82 1.21 -0.89
C TYR A 65 7.62 0.58 -2.03
N GLY A 66 8.30 1.39 -2.84
CA GLY A 66 9.22 0.85 -3.85
C GLY A 66 10.36 0.03 -3.24
N THR A 67 10.75 0.32 -2.00
CA THR A 67 11.68 -0.51 -1.21
C THR A 67 11.34 -0.41 0.27
N ALA A 68 11.28 -1.55 0.96
CA ALA A 68 11.08 -1.61 2.41
C ALA A 68 12.38 -2.01 3.11
N TYR A 69 13.15 -1.01 3.54
CA TYR A 69 14.32 -1.24 4.38
C TYR A 69 13.90 -1.53 5.81
N GLU A 70 14.38 -2.62 6.39
CA GLU A 70 14.09 -3.02 7.77
C GLU A 70 14.44 -1.93 8.79
N TYR A 71 15.52 -1.18 8.53
CA TYR A 71 16.01 -0.08 9.36
C TYR A 71 15.59 1.29 8.82
N ALA A 72 14.51 1.36 8.04
CA ALA A 72 13.98 2.63 7.57
C ALA A 72 13.71 3.57 8.76
N TYR A 73 14.01 4.85 8.56
CA TYR A 73 13.74 5.90 9.54
C TYR A 73 12.25 5.95 9.88
N ILE A 74 11.89 6.13 11.14
CA ILE A 74 10.50 6.29 11.57
C ILE A 74 10.37 7.59 12.38
N LYS A 75 9.42 8.44 12.00
CA LYS A 75 9.04 9.65 12.75
C LYS A 75 7.57 9.58 13.11
N ILE A 76 7.24 9.79 14.38
CA ILE A 76 5.86 9.86 14.87
C ILE A 76 5.60 11.28 15.36
N GLU A 77 4.56 11.90 14.82
CA GLU A 77 4.01 13.19 15.26
C GLU A 77 2.67 12.91 15.97
N SER A 78 2.55 13.38 17.21
CA SER A 78 1.37 13.14 18.05
C SER A 78 1.13 14.36 18.93
N GLY A 79 -0.11 14.85 18.90
CA GLY A 79 -0.47 16.11 19.50
C GLY A 79 -0.14 17.24 18.52
N SER A 80 -1.16 17.87 17.97
CA SER A 80 -0.99 19.17 17.34
C SER A 80 -0.44 20.13 18.40
N GLU A 81 0.71 20.76 18.14
CA GLU A 81 1.12 21.92 18.92
C GLU A 81 -0.03 22.93 18.85
N THR A 82 -0.66 23.21 19.99
CA THR A 82 -1.67 24.27 20.14
C THR A 82 -1.01 25.49 20.74
#